data_AF-A0A378VTQ5-F1
#
_entry.id   AF-A0A378VTQ5-F1
#
_cell.length_a   1.000
_cell.length_b   1.000
_cell.length_c   1.000
_cell.angle_alpha   90.00
_cell.angle_beta   90.00
_cell.angle_gamma   90.00
#
_symmetry.space_group_name_H-M   'P 1'
#
loop_
_entity.id
_entity.type
_entity.pdbx_description
1 polymer ?
#
loop_
_entity_poly.entity_id
_entity_poly.type
_entity_poly.pdbx_seq_one_letter_code
_entity_poly.pdbx_strand_id
1 'polypeptide(L)'
;MAALAAERRTDADLKRIRFWLEKFEEACGSGNLEHQGEADVSFHQTIADAAHNLLFSHLSGGLLKMLYRQTRSSLIYLNQEEDPRPKLMAQHRVLYEAISNRRPGEASEAAKAHLNYVASSILKDREYQSRNRHADTLAQNDLKRVQDWEV
;
A
#
# COMPACT_ATOMS: atom_id res chain seq x y z
N MET A 1 0.22 14.49 -8.30
CA MET A 1 -0.94 14.56 -7.39
C MET A 1 -0.56 15.19 -6.06
N ALA A 2 0.35 14.58 -5.28
CA ALA A 2 0.74 15.09 -3.97
C ALA A 2 1.27 16.53 -3.95
N ALA A 3 2.09 16.93 -4.94
CA ALA A 3 2.53 18.32 -5.09
C ALA A 3 1.36 19.31 -5.24
N LEU A 4 0.42 19.01 -6.14
CA LEU A 4 -0.77 19.82 -6.34
C LEU A 4 -1.67 19.87 -5.10
N ALA A 5 -1.78 18.76 -4.37
CA ALA A 5 -2.48 18.73 -3.10
C ALA A 5 -1.82 19.67 -2.07
N ALA A 6 -0.50 19.65 -1.95
CA ALA A 6 0.23 20.57 -1.08
C ALA A 6 0.03 22.06 -1.47
N GLU A 7 -0.04 22.35 -2.77
CA GLU A 7 -0.32 23.70 -3.27
C GLU A 7 -1.76 24.15 -2.99
N ARG A 8 -2.74 23.27 -3.20
CA ARG A 8 -4.16 23.65 -3.36
C ARG A 8 -5.06 23.28 -2.20
N ARG A 9 -4.62 22.40 -1.29
CA ARG A 9 -5.43 21.93 -0.16
C ARG A 9 -6.08 23.09 0.60
N THR A 10 -7.32 22.89 0.99
CA THR A 10 -8.03 23.70 1.98
C THR A 10 -7.80 23.15 3.39
N ASP A 11 -8.27 23.85 4.42
CA ASP A 11 -8.21 23.33 5.79
C ASP A 11 -9.18 22.15 6.00
N ALA A 12 -10.29 22.11 5.26
CA ALA A 12 -11.21 20.98 5.25
C ALA A 12 -10.55 19.73 4.64
N ASP A 13 -9.80 19.90 3.54
CA ASP A 13 -9.03 18.81 2.94
C ASP A 13 -8.01 18.26 3.94
N LEU A 14 -7.28 19.15 4.64
CA LEU A 14 -6.27 18.73 5.60
C LEU A 14 -6.85 17.93 6.77
N LYS A 15 -8.03 18.30 7.27
CA LYS A 15 -8.76 17.54 8.29
C LYS A 15 -9.14 16.14 7.80
N ARG A 16 -9.61 16.03 6.54
CA ARG A 16 -9.96 14.75 5.93
C ARG A 16 -8.75 13.84 5.73
N ILE A 17 -7.62 14.39 5.26
CA ILE A 17 -6.38 13.63 5.08
C ILE A 17 -5.87 13.12 6.44
N ARG A 18 -5.85 13.99 7.46
CA ARG A 18 -5.45 13.61 8.82
C ARG A 18 -6.34 12.49 9.38
N PHE A 19 -7.65 12.61 9.23
CA PHE A 19 -8.59 11.59 9.72
C PHE A 19 -8.29 10.21 9.14
N TRP A 20 -8.08 10.11 7.83
CA TRP A 20 -7.79 8.81 7.21
C TRP A 20 -6.38 8.30 7.49
N LEU A 21 -5.41 9.19 7.72
CA LEU A 21 -4.10 8.80 8.24
C LEU A 21 -4.22 8.13 9.62
N GLU A 22 -4.97 8.75 10.54
CA GLU A 22 -5.19 8.20 11.88
C GLU A 22 -5.91 6.85 11.82
N LYS A 23 -6.91 6.69 10.94
CA LYS A 23 -7.58 5.40 10.71
C LYS A 23 -6.67 4.33 10.13
N PHE A 24 -5.76 4.71 9.24
CA PHE A 24 -4.75 3.78 8.72
C PHE A 24 -3.81 3.30 9.84
N GLU A 25 -3.34 4.22 10.68
CA GLU A 25 -2.46 3.89 11.81
C GLU A 25 -3.15 2.99 12.86
N GLU A 26 -4.41 3.29 13.22
CA GLU A 26 -5.24 2.44 14.09
C GLU A 26 -5.42 1.02 13.51
N ALA A 27 -5.70 0.93 12.21
CA ALA A 27 -5.90 -0.34 11.53
C ALA A 27 -4.60 -1.17 11.44
N CYS A 28 -3.46 -0.52 11.23
CA CYS A 28 -2.14 -1.17 11.28
C CYS A 28 -1.85 -1.73 12.68
N GLY A 29 -2.11 -0.95 13.73
CA GLY A 29 -1.91 -1.36 15.13
C GLY A 29 -2.81 -2.52 15.56
N SER A 30 -4.04 -2.57 15.08
CA SER A 30 -4.98 -3.67 15.36
C SER A 30 -4.79 -4.93 14.51
N GLY A 31 -4.02 -4.83 13.41
CA GLY A 31 -3.83 -5.95 12.47
C GLY A 31 -5.04 -6.27 11.59
N ASN A 32 -6.10 -5.44 11.61
CA ASN A 32 -7.26 -5.66 10.76
C ASN A 32 -6.96 -5.27 9.30
N LEU A 33 -6.69 -6.27 8.46
CA LEU A 33 -6.29 -6.07 7.06
C LEU A 33 -7.37 -5.40 6.20
N GLU A 34 -8.65 -5.65 6.48
CA GLU A 34 -9.75 -5.03 5.73
C GLU A 34 -9.82 -3.53 6.01
N HIS A 35 -9.76 -3.14 7.28
CA HIS A 35 -9.73 -1.73 7.67
C HIS A 35 -8.45 -1.03 7.21
N GLN A 36 -7.30 -1.70 7.25
CA GLN A 36 -6.03 -1.14 6.74
C GLN A 36 -6.18 -0.77 5.27
N GLY A 37 -6.75 -1.69 4.50
CA GLY A 37 -7.00 -1.50 3.09
C GLY A 37 -7.96 -0.36 2.76
N GLU A 38 -9.09 -0.30 3.46
CA GLU A 38 -10.06 0.78 3.30
C GLU A 38 -9.45 2.14 3.66
N ALA A 39 -8.68 2.21 4.75
CA ALA A 39 -8.05 3.44 5.20
C ALA A 39 -6.94 3.92 4.25
N ASP A 40 -6.11 3.00 3.73
CA ASP A 40 -5.06 3.30 2.74
C ASP A 40 -5.64 3.92 1.46
N VAL A 41 -6.67 3.30 0.88
CA VAL A 41 -7.37 3.83 -0.30
C VAL A 41 -7.99 5.19 -0.01
N SER A 42 -8.65 5.31 1.13
CA SER A 42 -9.36 6.54 1.49
C SER A 42 -8.38 7.69 1.73
N PHE A 43 -7.24 7.42 2.38
CA PHE A 43 -6.16 8.38 2.55
C PHE A 43 -5.68 8.91 1.19
N HIS A 44 -5.31 8.02 0.27
CA HIS A 44 -4.87 8.42 -1.08
C HIS A 44 -5.95 9.17 -1.87
N GLN A 45 -7.21 8.77 -1.74
CA GLN A 45 -8.33 9.47 -2.37
C GLN A 45 -8.46 10.90 -1.83
N THR A 46 -8.35 11.12 -0.53
CA THR A 46 -8.41 12.48 0.03
C THR A 46 -7.26 13.37 -0.45
N ILE A 47 -6.07 12.82 -0.67
CA ILE A 47 -4.96 13.56 -1.29
C ILE A 47 -5.27 13.90 -2.76
N ALA A 48 -5.88 12.97 -3.50
CA ALA A 48 -6.30 13.20 -4.88
C ALA A 48 -7.34 14.31 -4.99
N ASP A 49 -8.36 14.28 -4.12
CA ASP A 49 -9.40 15.30 -4.03
C ASP A 49 -8.80 16.67 -3.66
N ALA A 50 -7.86 16.70 -2.71
CA ALA A 50 -7.17 17.92 -2.28
C ALA A 50 -6.30 18.57 -3.38
N ALA A 51 -5.96 17.83 -4.44
CA ALA A 51 -5.30 18.41 -5.62
C ALA A 51 -6.24 19.27 -6.47
N HIS A 52 -7.56 19.23 -6.19
CA HIS A 52 -8.62 19.98 -6.89
C HIS A 52 -8.47 19.89 -8.42
N ASN A 53 -8.21 18.66 -8.89
CA ASN A 53 -8.10 18.33 -10.31
C ASN A 53 -9.12 17.22 -10.61
N LEU A 54 -10.31 17.63 -11.05
CA LEU A 54 -11.47 16.78 -11.31
C LEU A 54 -11.15 15.55 -12.19
N LEU A 55 -10.33 15.73 -13.23
CA LEU A 55 -9.90 14.62 -14.09
C LEU A 55 -9.06 13.61 -13.30
N PHE A 56 -8.15 14.09 -12.46
CA PHE A 56 -7.26 13.26 -11.65
C PHE A 56 -7.99 12.59 -10.48
N SER A 57 -8.94 13.26 -9.83
CA SER A 57 -9.79 12.67 -8.77
C SER A 57 -10.61 11.50 -9.31
N HIS A 58 -11.14 11.62 -10.54
CA HIS A 58 -11.93 10.57 -11.18
C HIS A 58 -11.07 9.38 -11.63
N LEU A 59 -9.91 9.64 -12.24
CA LEU A 59 -8.98 8.58 -12.68
C LEU A 59 -8.30 7.86 -11.51
N SER A 60 -7.94 8.59 -10.46
CA SER A 60 -7.30 8.02 -9.27
C SER A 60 -8.21 7.08 -8.51
N GLY A 61 -9.51 7.38 -8.37
CA GLY A 61 -10.45 6.49 -7.70
C GLY A 61 -10.56 5.11 -8.36
N GLY A 62 -10.51 5.05 -9.70
CA GLY A 62 -10.51 3.79 -10.45
C GLY A 62 -9.18 3.02 -10.32
N LEU A 63 -8.05 3.73 -10.46
CA LEU A 63 -6.72 3.15 -10.39
C LEU A 63 -6.34 2.70 -8.97
N LEU A 64 -6.67 3.49 -7.95
CA LEU A 64 -6.49 3.14 -6.54
C LEU A 64 -7.35 1.95 -6.15
N LYS A 65 -8.63 1.89 -6.58
CA LYS A 65 -9.47 0.71 -6.33
C LYS A 65 -8.99 -0.54 -7.06
N MET A 66 -8.40 -0.40 -8.25
CA MET A 66 -7.81 -1.52 -8.98
C MET A 66 -6.53 -2.02 -8.32
N LEU A 67 -5.60 -1.10 -7.98
CA LEU A 67 -4.40 -1.41 -7.20
C LEU A 67 -4.78 -2.04 -5.86
N TYR A 68 -5.80 -1.49 -5.19
CA TYR A 68 -6.36 -2.01 -3.96
C TYR A 68 -6.92 -3.42 -4.12
N ARG A 69 -7.71 -3.69 -5.15
CA ARG A 69 -8.19 -5.05 -5.45
C ARG A 69 -7.05 -6.03 -5.70
N GLN A 70 -5.92 -5.54 -6.22
CA GLN A 70 -4.74 -6.35 -6.50
C GLN A 70 -3.81 -6.50 -5.27
N THR A 71 -3.85 -5.59 -4.29
CA THR A 71 -3.12 -5.66 -3.01
C THR A 71 -3.92 -6.31 -1.87
N ARG A 72 -5.26 -6.34 -1.96
CA ARG A 72 -6.20 -6.94 -0.98
C ARG A 72 -5.96 -8.44 -0.76
N SER A 73 -5.34 -9.14 -1.71
CA SER A 73 -4.97 -10.54 -1.52
C SER A 73 -3.59 -10.66 -0.84
N SER A 74 -3.45 -10.27 0.43
CA SER A 74 -2.35 -10.73 1.30
C SER A 74 -0.89 -10.27 0.98
N LEU A 75 -0.64 -9.57 -0.13
CA LEU A 75 0.70 -9.55 -0.77
C LEU A 75 1.81 -8.77 -0.04
N ILE A 76 1.51 -7.84 0.87
CA ILE A 76 2.57 -7.07 1.56
C ILE A 76 2.78 -7.57 2.99
N TYR A 77 1.73 -8.00 3.68
CA TYR A 77 1.77 -8.18 5.14
C TYR A 77 2.00 -9.63 5.61
N LEU A 78 1.75 -10.63 4.77
CA LEU A 78 1.70 -12.02 5.24
C LEU A 78 3.01 -12.82 5.06
N ASN A 79 3.93 -12.39 4.19
CA ASN A 79 5.10 -13.20 3.81
C ASN A 79 6.44 -12.44 3.81
N GLN A 80 6.52 -11.28 4.46
CA GLN A 80 7.79 -10.58 4.63
C GLN A 80 8.47 -11.01 5.94
N GLU A 81 9.80 -11.14 5.91
CA GLU A 81 10.62 -11.47 7.10
C GLU A 81 10.43 -10.43 8.22
N GLU A 82 10.18 -9.18 7.85
CA GLU A 82 9.86 -8.08 8.76
C GLU A 82 8.47 -7.51 8.45
N ASP A 83 7.77 -7.09 9.49
CA ASP A 83 6.49 -6.41 9.38
C ASP A 83 6.65 -5.06 8.65
N PRO A 84 5.98 -4.85 7.49
CA PRO A 84 6.10 -3.61 6.73
C PRO A 84 5.25 -2.46 7.28
N ARG A 85 4.31 -2.73 8.21
CA ARG A 85 3.37 -1.71 8.75
C ARG A 85 4.08 -0.48 9.33
N PRO A 86 5.11 -0.60 10.21
CA PRO A 86 5.78 0.56 10.77
C PRO A 86 6.41 1.47 9.71
N LYS A 87 6.97 0.88 8.66
CA LYS A 87 7.59 1.62 7.55
C LYS A 87 6.54 2.33 6.69
N LEU A 88 5.42 1.66 6.40
CA LEU A 88 4.31 2.26 5.66
C LEU A 88 3.67 3.43 6.42
N MET A 89 3.45 3.28 7.73
CA MET A 89 2.97 4.37 8.60
C MET A 89 3.93 5.57 8.55
N ALA A 90 5.24 5.34 8.66
CA ALA A 90 6.23 6.41 8.56
C ALA A 90 6.18 7.14 7.20
N GLN A 91 6.08 6.41 6.08
CA GLN A 91 5.95 7.02 4.76
C GLN A 91 4.67 7.85 4.60
N HIS A 92 3.55 7.36 5.13
CA HIS A 92 2.28 8.09 5.13
C HIS A 92 2.37 9.39 5.94
N ARG A 93 3.01 9.36 7.12
CA ARG A 93 3.26 10.56 7.93
C ARG A 93 4.09 11.60 7.20
N VAL A 94 5.20 11.19 6.57
CA VAL A 94 6.07 12.09 5.79
C VAL A 94 5.28 12.77 4.66
N LEU A 95 4.44 12.01 3.94
CA LEU A 95 3.60 12.55 2.88
C LEU A 95 2.57 13.55 3.43
N TYR A 96 1.90 13.20 4.54
CA TYR A 96 0.95 14.09 5.22
C TYR A 96 1.62 15.39 5.68
N GLU A 97 2.79 15.31 6.31
CA GLU A 97 3.54 16.48 6.78
C GLU A 97 3.92 17.41 5.64
N ALA A 98 4.41 16.86 4.53
CA ALA A 98 4.74 17.65 3.36
C ALA A 98 3.52 18.39 2.77
N ILE A 99 2.35 17.73 2.73
CA ILE A 99 1.10 18.35 2.29
C ILE A 99 0.61 19.40 3.29
N SER A 100 0.64 19.09 4.59
CA SER A 100 0.24 19.97 5.69
C SER A 100 1.02 21.27 5.65
N ASN A 101 2.34 21.16 5.51
CA ASN A 101 3.29 22.27 5.48
C ASN A 101 3.37 22.98 4.12
N ARG A 102 2.53 22.62 3.14
CA ARG A 102 2.50 23.18 1.79
C ARG A 102 3.87 23.14 1.12
N ARG A 103 4.50 21.97 1.09
CA ARG A 103 5.81 21.72 0.47
C ARG A 103 5.65 20.81 -0.75
N PRO A 104 5.37 21.35 -1.94
CA PRO A 104 4.98 20.54 -3.10
C PRO A 104 6.08 19.60 -3.58
N GLY A 105 7.34 20.06 -3.54
CA GLY A 105 8.51 19.24 -3.87
C GLY A 105 8.64 18.04 -2.94
N GLU A 106 8.62 18.26 -1.63
CA GLU A 106 8.69 17.19 -0.62
C GLU A 106 7.51 16.22 -0.74
N ALA A 107 6.29 16.72 -0.99
CA ALA A 107 5.12 15.89 -1.16
C ALA A 107 5.23 14.98 -2.40
N SER A 108 5.80 15.50 -3.50
CA SER A 108 6.08 14.72 -4.71
C SER A 108 7.08 13.60 -4.44
N GLU A 109 8.20 13.91 -3.78
CA GLU A 109 9.25 12.95 -3.48
C GLU A 109 8.78 11.88 -2.49
N ALA A 110 8.03 12.28 -1.46
CA ALA A 110 7.43 11.34 -0.50
C ALA A 110 6.49 10.35 -1.19
N ALA A 111 5.62 10.83 -2.09
CA ALA A 111 4.71 9.97 -2.86
C ALA A 111 5.47 9.00 -3.79
N LYS A 112 6.51 9.47 -4.48
CA LYS A 112 7.35 8.61 -5.33
C LYS A 112 8.08 7.55 -4.51
N ALA A 113 8.67 7.93 -3.38
CA ALA A 113 9.37 7.00 -2.48
C ALA A 113 8.44 5.91 -1.96
N HIS A 114 7.20 6.29 -1.59
CA HIS A 114 6.17 5.35 -1.17
C HIS A 114 5.80 4.36 -2.29
N LEU A 115 5.48 4.84 -3.50
CA LEU A 115 5.14 3.98 -4.64
C LEU A 115 6.27 3.03 -5.02
N ASN A 116 7.52 3.50 -5.02
CA ASN A 116 8.68 2.66 -5.28
C ASN A 116 8.84 1.56 -4.24
N TYR A 117 8.63 1.88 -2.95
CA TYR A 117 8.68 0.90 -1.88
C TYR A 117 7.58 -0.17 -2.03
N VAL A 118 6.34 0.25 -2.28
CA VAL A 118 5.21 -0.67 -2.52
C VAL A 118 5.46 -1.56 -3.74
N ALA A 119 5.90 -0.99 -4.86
CA ALA A 119 6.22 -1.74 -6.07
C ALA A 119 7.33 -2.79 -5.83
N SER A 120 8.41 -2.41 -5.15
CA SER A 120 9.49 -3.34 -4.80
C SER A 120 9.03 -4.45 -3.86
N SER A 121 8.13 -4.14 -2.92
CA SER A 121 7.55 -5.11 -1.98
C SER A 121 6.69 -6.14 -2.71
N ILE A 122 5.86 -5.71 -3.66
CA ILE A 122 5.03 -6.60 -4.49
C ILE A 122 5.90 -7.52 -5.34
N LEU A 123 6.97 -7.01 -5.94
CA LEU A 123 7.88 -7.83 -6.75
C LEU A 123 8.57 -8.90 -5.90
N LYS A 124 9.09 -8.53 -4.72
CA LYS A 124 9.72 -9.46 -3.79
C LYS A 124 8.76 -10.56 -3.32
N ASP A 125 7.51 -10.21 -2.98
CA ASP A 125 6.51 -11.20 -2.58
C ASP A 125 6.18 -12.16 -3.73
N ARG A 126 6.03 -11.66 -4.97
CA ARG A 126 5.81 -12.52 -6.15
C ARG A 126 6.96 -13.52 -6.37
N GLU A 127 8.20 -13.06 -6.26
CA GLU A 127 9.38 -13.92 -6.35
C GLU A 127 9.38 -14.98 -5.24
N TYR A 128 9.10 -14.57 -4.01
CA TYR A 128 9.00 -15.49 -2.86
C TYR A 128 7.93 -16.55 -3.10
N GLN A 129 6.71 -16.16 -3.49
CA GLN A 129 5.63 -17.10 -3.80
C GLN A 129 6.00 -18.05 -4.95
N SER A 130 6.72 -17.57 -5.96
CA SER A 130 7.20 -18.41 -7.06
C SER A 130 8.16 -19.50 -6.57
N ARG A 131 9.14 -19.11 -5.74
CA ARG A 131 10.09 -20.05 -5.12
C ARG A 131 9.36 -21.05 -4.22
N ASN A 132 8.41 -20.59 -3.41
CA ASN A 132 7.66 -21.46 -2.50
C ASN A 132 6.82 -22.49 -3.26
N ARG A 133 6.07 -22.07 -4.30
CA ARG A 133 5.32 -22.99 -5.16
C ARG A 133 6.21 -24.04 -5.83
N HIS A 134 7.42 -23.65 -6.24
CA HIS A 134 8.37 -24.59 -6.82
C HIS A 134 8.83 -25.62 -5.79
N ALA A 135 9.19 -25.18 -4.58
CA ALA A 135 9.56 -26.07 -3.49
C ALA A 135 8.43 -27.02 -3.09
N ASP A 136 7.19 -26.53 -2.99
CA ASP A 136 6.00 -27.35 -2.70
C ASP A 136 5.79 -28.44 -3.77
N THR A 137 6.00 -28.10 -5.05
CA THR A 137 5.90 -29.04 -6.16
C THR A 137 6.97 -30.14 -6.05
N LEU A 138 8.21 -29.77 -5.70
CA LEU A 138 9.29 -30.75 -5.50
C LEU A 138 8.97 -31.68 -4.33
N ALA A 139 8.53 -31.13 -3.20
CA ALA A 139 8.15 -31.90 -2.02
C ALA A 139 7.03 -32.91 -2.30
N GLN A 140 6.02 -32.51 -3.09
CA GLN A 140 4.95 -33.42 -3.53
C GLN A 140 5.47 -34.55 -4.43
N ASN A 141 6.39 -34.23 -5.34
CA ASN A 141 6.99 -35.24 -6.22
C ASN A 141 7.85 -36.24 -5.42
N ASP A 142 8.60 -35.78 -4.44
CA ASP A 142 9.40 -36.65 -3.56
C ASP A 142 8.51 -37.60 -2.74
N LEU A 143 7.42 -37.09 -2.17
CA LEU A 143 6.42 -37.91 -1.46
C LEU A 143 5.84 -38.99 -2.36
N LYS A 144 5.49 -38.64 -3.60
CA LYS A 144 4.95 -39.59 -4.57
C LYS A 144 5.97 -40.68 -4.94
N ARG A 145 7.23 -40.30 -5.18
CA ARG A 145 8.30 -41.26 -5.49
C ARG A 145 8.52 -42.29 -4.38
N VAL A 146 8.41 -41.86 -3.12
CA VAL A 146 8.53 -42.78 -1.96
C VAL A 146 7.31 -43.71 -1.87
N GLN A 147 6.10 -43.22 -2.12
CA GLN A 147 4.89 -44.06 -2.15
C GLN A 147 4.96 -45.13 -3.24
N ASP A 148 5.56 -44.81 -4.40
CA ASP A 148 5.76 -45.75 -5.49
C ASP A 148 6.79 -46.88 -5.15
N TRP A 149 7.54 -46.79 -4.04
CA TRP A 149 8.46 -47.85 -3.59
C TRP A 149 7.78 -48.96 -2.77
N GLU A 150 6.57 -48.72 -2.27
CA GLU A 150 5.82 -49.66 -1.43
C GLU A 150 4.93 -50.64 -2.24
N VAL A 151 5.08 -50.65 -3.57
CA VAL A 151 4.43 -51.56 -4.54
C VAL A 151 5.46 -52.49 -5.17
#